data_AF-A0A4R1BMH6-F1
#
_entry.id   AF-A0A4R1BMH6-F1
#
_cell.length_a   1.000
_cell.length_b   1.000
_cell.length_c   1.000
_cell.angle_alpha   90.00
_cell.angle_beta   90.00
_cell.angle_gamma   90.00
#
_symmetry.space_group_name_H-M   'P 1'
#
loop_
_entity.id
_entity.type
_entity.pdbx_description
1 polymer ?
#
loop_
_entity_poly.entity_id
_entity_poly.type
_entity_poly.pdbx_seq_one_letter_code
_entity_poly.pdbx_strand_id
1 'polypeptide(L)'
;MTTEALNSKVDDLYGYVQERCLWQFFSRAWDRQENIDGVMSKAEDMLTGREPSRETPTDRLHCADALIMVHDFKERFPWIRESGPDEVRQLLDGLKERLVDLTITKSTNRELRHHLY
;
A
#
# COMPACT_ATOMS: atom_id res chain seq x y z
N MET A 1 5.49 -1.73 -19.47
CA MET A 1 4.97 -0.34 -19.37
C MET A 1 6.14 0.64 -19.47
N THR A 2 5.96 1.82 -20.05
CA THR A 2 7.01 2.86 -20.02
C THR A 2 7.14 3.43 -18.60
N THR A 3 8.33 3.90 -18.21
CA THR A 3 8.56 4.46 -16.85
C THR A 3 7.61 5.60 -16.52
N GLU A 4 7.27 6.44 -17.50
CA GLU A 4 6.35 7.56 -17.32
C GLU A 4 4.91 7.10 -17.04
N ALA A 5 4.42 6.09 -17.78
CA ALA A 5 3.11 5.50 -17.55
C ALA A 5 3.04 4.78 -16.20
N LEU A 6 4.12 4.10 -15.78
CA LEU A 6 4.22 3.49 -14.46
C LEU A 6 4.10 4.55 -13.36
N ASN A 7 4.89 5.63 -13.47
CA ASN A 7 4.89 6.71 -12.48
C ASN A 7 3.52 7.37 -12.36
N SER A 8 2.84 7.65 -13.48
CA SER A 8 1.49 8.24 -13.46
C SER A 8 0.48 7.33 -12.75
N LYS A 9 0.52 6.01 -12.98
CA LYS A 9 -0.36 5.07 -12.28
C LYS A 9 0.00 4.96 -10.79
N VAL A 10 1.28 5.02 -10.44
CA VAL A 10 1.70 5.08 -9.02
C VAL A 10 1.27 6.40 -8.37
N ASP A 11 1.26 7.52 -9.10
CA ASP A 11 0.72 8.81 -8.62
C ASP A 11 -0.77 8.67 -8.28
N ASP A 12 -1.57 8.04 -9.14
CA ASP A 12 -3.00 7.78 -8.91
C ASP A 12 -3.23 6.96 -7.63
N LEU A 13 -2.53 5.82 -7.49
CA LEU A 13 -2.67 4.96 -6.32
C LEU A 13 -2.19 5.67 -5.04
N TYR A 14 -1.07 6.38 -5.12
CA TYR A 14 -0.54 7.15 -4.01
C TYR A 14 -1.50 8.28 -3.58
N GLY A 15 -2.11 8.98 -4.55
CA GLY A 15 -3.10 10.02 -4.29
C GLY A 15 -4.27 9.49 -3.47
N TYR A 16 -4.83 8.34 -3.87
CA TYR A 16 -5.87 7.66 -3.10
C TYR A 16 -5.41 7.31 -1.68
N VAL A 17 -4.25 6.66 -1.53
CA VAL A 17 -3.77 6.23 -0.21
C VAL A 17 -3.54 7.44 0.70
N GLN A 18 -2.96 8.52 0.17
CA GLN A 18 -2.70 9.74 0.92
C GLN A 18 -4.00 10.40 1.42
N GLU A 19 -5.06 10.43 0.61
CA GLU A 19 -6.32 11.07 1.00
C GLU A 19 -7.23 10.19 1.87
N ARG A 20 -7.12 8.86 1.76
CA ARG A 20 -8.13 7.93 2.30
C ARG A 20 -7.62 7.02 3.40
N CYS A 21 -6.36 6.60 3.36
CA CYS A 21 -5.82 5.60 4.27
C CYS A 21 -5.17 6.25 5.50
N LEU A 22 -5.17 5.53 6.63
CA LEU A 22 -4.56 5.98 7.89
C LEU A 22 -3.45 5.04 8.39
N TRP A 23 -3.40 3.79 7.91
CA TRP A 23 -2.45 2.77 8.36
C TRP A 23 -0.98 3.16 8.11
N GLN A 24 -0.70 3.97 7.08
CA GLN A 24 0.62 4.52 6.78
C GLN A 24 1.06 5.66 7.73
N PHE A 25 0.16 6.16 8.58
CA PHE A 25 0.43 7.27 9.50
C PHE A 25 0.53 6.84 10.97
N PHE A 26 0.70 5.55 11.25
CA PHE A 26 0.89 5.02 12.60
C PHE A 26 2.06 5.69 13.34
N SER A 27 2.04 5.57 14.67
CA SER A 27 2.80 6.44 15.56
C SER A 27 4.31 6.22 15.52
N ARG A 28 4.79 5.06 15.04
CA ARG A 28 6.22 4.71 14.98
C ARG A 28 6.61 4.21 13.60
N ALA A 29 7.89 4.36 13.27
CA ALA A 29 8.42 3.95 11.96
C ALA A 29 8.26 2.45 11.70
N TRP A 30 8.43 1.62 12.73
CA TRP A 30 8.25 0.16 12.59
C TRP A 30 6.79 -0.21 12.35
N ASP A 31 5.84 0.47 13.00
CA ASP A 31 4.41 0.25 12.76
C ASP A 31 4.00 0.66 11.35
N ARG A 32 4.53 1.81 10.87
CA ARG A 32 4.31 2.24 9.48
C ARG A 32 4.85 1.22 8.50
N GLN A 33 6.06 0.69 8.74
CA GLN A 33 6.67 -0.32 7.90
C GLN A 33 5.84 -1.62 7.88
N GLU A 34 5.42 -2.11 9.05
CA GLU A 34 4.57 -3.30 9.19
C GLU A 34 3.26 -3.15 8.40
N ASN A 35 2.59 -2.01 8.59
CA ASN A 35 1.33 -1.74 7.92
C ASN A 35 1.50 -1.60 6.39
N ILE A 36 2.51 -0.86 5.93
CA ILE A 36 2.80 -0.72 4.50
C ILE A 36 3.06 -2.10 3.88
N ASP A 37 3.94 -2.90 4.48
CA ASP A 37 4.30 -4.21 3.94
C ASP A 37 3.13 -5.18 3.96
N GLY A 38 2.42 -5.23 5.09
CA GLY A 38 1.27 -6.09 5.30
C GLY A 38 0.13 -5.79 4.33
N VAL A 39 -0.31 -4.53 4.28
CA VAL A 39 -1.44 -4.12 3.42
C VAL A 39 -1.09 -4.26 1.94
N MET A 40 0.12 -3.88 1.51
CA MET A 40 0.54 -4.04 0.11
C MET A 40 0.60 -5.51 -0.30
N SER A 41 1.10 -6.39 0.56
CA SER A 41 1.15 -7.84 0.29
C SER A 41 -0.26 -8.42 0.10
N LYS A 42 -1.21 -8.11 1.00
CA LYS A 42 -2.60 -8.58 0.85
C LYS A 42 -3.27 -7.98 -0.40
N ALA A 43 -2.96 -6.73 -0.72
CA ALA A 43 -3.47 -6.09 -1.93
C ALA A 43 -2.94 -6.77 -3.21
N GLU A 44 -1.66 -7.15 -3.25
CA GLU A 44 -1.08 -7.90 -4.37
C GLU A 44 -1.80 -9.24 -4.57
N ASP A 45 -2.01 -10.00 -3.49
CA ASP A 45 -2.76 -11.27 -3.58
C ASP A 45 -4.15 -11.04 -4.19
N MET A 46 -4.93 -10.09 -3.67
CA MET A 46 -6.29 -9.80 -4.14
C MET A 46 -6.36 -9.26 -5.58
N LEU A 47 -5.38 -8.46 -6.00
CA LEU A 47 -5.31 -7.90 -7.35
C LEU A 47 -4.82 -8.93 -8.38
N THR A 48 -4.01 -9.89 -7.94
CA THR A 48 -3.51 -10.99 -8.78
C THR A 48 -4.40 -12.25 -8.73
N GLY A 49 -5.51 -12.21 -8.00
CA GLY A 49 -6.47 -13.31 -7.89
C GLY A 49 -6.04 -14.46 -6.97
N ARG A 50 -5.02 -14.24 -6.13
CA ARG A 50 -4.62 -15.17 -5.07
C ARG A 50 -5.46 -14.93 -3.81
N GLU A 51 -5.66 -15.98 -3.02
CA GLU A 51 -6.32 -15.85 -1.72
C GLU A 51 -5.31 -15.32 -0.69
N PRO A 52 -5.55 -14.14 -0.07
CA PRO A 52 -4.64 -13.59 0.91
C PRO A 52 -4.71 -14.38 2.23
N SER A 53 -3.56 -14.63 2.87
CA SER A 53 -3.52 -15.29 4.18
C SER A 53 -4.31 -14.50 5.24
N ARG A 54 -5.05 -15.21 6.09
CA ARG A 54 -5.90 -14.69 7.20
C ARG A 54 -5.71 -15.49 8.49
N GLU A 55 -4.53 -16.08 8.67
CA GLU A 55 -4.25 -17.03 9.76
C GLU A 55 -4.14 -16.35 11.12
N THR A 56 -3.51 -15.17 11.17
CA THR A 56 -3.31 -14.41 12.41
C THR A 56 -4.27 -13.23 12.55
N PRO A 57 -4.47 -12.66 13.76
CA PRO A 57 -5.19 -11.40 13.94
C PRO A 57 -4.63 -10.27 13.07
N THR A 58 -3.31 -10.14 12.98
CA THR A 58 -2.62 -9.14 12.15
C THR A 58 -2.89 -9.37 10.67
N ASP A 59 -2.82 -10.62 10.18
CA ASP A 59 -3.17 -10.94 8.79
C ASP A 59 -4.60 -10.53 8.44
N ARG A 60 -5.54 -10.77 9.34
CA ARG A 60 -6.94 -10.37 9.18
C ARG A 60 -7.10 -8.85 9.15
N LEU A 61 -6.35 -8.13 9.99
CA LEU A 61 -6.34 -6.66 9.99
C LEU A 61 -5.80 -6.09 8.68
N HIS A 62 -4.63 -6.56 8.23
CA HIS A 62 -4.07 -6.17 6.93
C HIS A 62 -5.00 -6.51 5.77
N CYS A 63 -5.68 -7.67 5.83
CA CYS A 63 -6.71 -8.02 4.86
C CYS A 63 -7.88 -7.03 4.87
N ALA A 64 -8.33 -6.58 6.03
CA ALA A 64 -9.46 -5.66 6.14
C ALA A 64 -9.13 -4.30 5.49
N ASP A 65 -7.95 -3.75 5.77
CA ASP A 65 -7.49 -2.50 5.15
C ASP A 65 -7.28 -2.67 3.64
N ALA A 66 -6.63 -3.75 3.22
CA ALA A 66 -6.39 -4.04 1.81
C ALA A 66 -7.68 -4.25 1.01
N LEU A 67 -8.69 -4.89 1.61
CA LEU A 67 -9.97 -5.18 0.94
C LEU A 67 -10.67 -3.90 0.47
N ILE A 68 -10.77 -2.90 1.34
CA ILE A 68 -11.39 -1.61 1.03
C ILE A 68 -10.56 -0.86 -0.01
N MET A 69 -9.23 -0.80 0.18
CA MET A 69 -8.33 -0.15 -0.76
C MET A 69 -8.38 -0.79 -2.16
N VAL A 70 -8.36 -2.12 -2.26
CA VAL A 70 -8.43 -2.84 -3.54
C VAL A 70 -9.79 -2.67 -4.21
N HIS A 71 -10.88 -2.68 -3.44
CA HIS A 71 -12.21 -2.37 -3.95
C HIS A 71 -12.22 -0.99 -4.61
N ASP A 72 -11.75 0.03 -3.90
CA ASP A 72 -11.77 1.41 -4.38
C ASP A 72 -10.78 1.63 -5.53
N PHE A 73 -9.62 0.96 -5.52
CA PHE A 73 -8.70 0.97 -6.66
C PHE A 73 -9.39 0.44 -7.91
N LYS A 74 -10.07 -0.71 -7.82
CA LYS A 74 -10.82 -1.27 -8.94
C LYS A 74 -11.93 -0.35 -9.40
N GLU A 75 -12.60 0.36 -8.50
CA GLU A 75 -13.68 1.31 -8.83
C GLU A 75 -13.16 2.57 -9.53
N ARG A 76 -12.11 3.19 -8.99
CA ARG A 76 -11.60 4.50 -9.43
C ARG A 76 -10.63 4.42 -10.59
N PHE A 77 -9.91 3.31 -10.72
CA PHE A 77 -8.83 3.13 -11.69
C PHE A 77 -9.11 1.92 -12.58
N PRO A 78 -9.95 2.05 -13.63
CA PRO A 78 -10.32 0.92 -14.48
C PRO A 78 -9.11 0.14 -15.03
N TRP A 79 -8.01 0.84 -15.30
CA TRP A 79 -6.77 0.25 -15.79
C TRP A 79 -6.20 -0.85 -14.88
N ILE A 80 -6.48 -0.83 -13.57
CA ILE A 80 -5.94 -1.84 -12.65
C ILE A 80 -6.59 -3.21 -12.83
N ARG A 81 -7.80 -3.25 -13.42
CA ARG A 81 -8.50 -4.51 -13.75
C ARG A 81 -7.92 -5.18 -15.00
N GLU A 82 -7.27 -4.39 -15.86
CA GLU A 82 -6.64 -4.84 -17.10
C GLU A 82 -5.15 -5.17 -16.90
N SER A 83 -4.57 -4.73 -15.78
CA SER A 83 -3.18 -4.99 -15.43
C SER A 83 -2.93 -6.47 -15.10
N GLY A 84 -1.92 -7.04 -15.77
CA GLY A 84 -1.46 -8.40 -15.48
C GLY A 84 -0.69 -8.49 -14.15
N PRO A 85 -0.43 -9.71 -13.64
CA PRO A 85 0.18 -9.90 -12.32
C PRO A 85 1.53 -9.19 -12.12
N ASP A 86 2.39 -9.18 -13.15
CA ASP A 86 3.69 -8.51 -13.06
C ASP A 86 3.58 -6.99 -13.06
N GLU A 87 2.58 -6.44 -13.76
CA GLU A 87 2.31 -4.99 -13.74
C GLU A 87 1.77 -4.57 -12.38
N VAL A 88 0.83 -5.34 -11.81
CA VAL A 88 0.31 -5.12 -10.45
C VAL A 88 1.45 -5.11 -9.44
N ARG A 89 2.38 -6.07 -9.52
CA ARG A 89 3.53 -6.12 -8.62
C ARG A 89 4.40 -4.86 -8.76
N GLN A 90 4.74 -4.46 -9.97
CA GLN A 90 5.52 -3.23 -10.21
C GLN A 90 4.84 -1.97 -9.66
N LEU A 91 3.52 -1.88 -9.80
CA LEU A 91 2.74 -0.76 -9.29
C LEU A 91 2.73 -0.71 -7.75
N LEU A 92 2.53 -1.85 -7.09
CA LEU A 92 2.51 -1.93 -5.63
C LEU A 92 3.90 -1.76 -5.03
N ASP A 93 4.96 -2.24 -5.69
CA ASP A 93 6.34 -1.98 -5.30
C ASP A 93 6.64 -0.47 -5.37
N GLY A 94 6.29 0.19 -6.48
CA GLY A 94 6.47 1.64 -6.62
C GLY A 94 5.65 2.45 -5.60
N LEU A 95 4.42 2.02 -5.31
CA LEU A 95 3.59 2.63 -4.27
C LEU A 95 4.22 2.47 -2.88
N LYS A 96 4.68 1.26 -2.55
CA LYS A 96 5.37 0.96 -1.29
C LYS A 96 6.61 1.81 -1.12
N GLU A 97 7.48 1.86 -2.14
CA GLU A 97 8.70 2.68 -2.11
C GLU A 97 8.37 4.15 -1.83
N ARG A 98 7.35 4.70 -2.50
CA ARG A 98 6.93 6.08 -2.30
C ARG A 98 6.34 6.31 -0.91
N LEU A 99 5.52 5.40 -0.39
CA LEU A 99 4.97 5.51 0.96
C LEU A 99 6.07 5.47 2.02
N VAL A 100 7.04 4.56 1.90
CA VAL A 100 8.19 4.49 2.81
C VAL A 100 9.00 5.79 2.73
N ASP A 101 9.31 6.26 1.52
CA ASP A 101 10.09 7.49 1.33
C ASP A 101 9.41 8.69 2.00
N LEU A 102 8.12 8.89 1.79
CA LEU A 102 7.41 10.09 2.26
C LEU A 102 6.91 10.00 3.70
N THR A 103 6.47 8.82 4.15
CA THR A 103 5.90 8.65 5.48
C THR A 103 6.92 8.23 6.53
N ILE A 104 8.09 7.74 6.13
CA ILE A 104 9.15 7.32 7.06
C ILE A 104 10.45 8.09 6.80
N THR A 105 11.04 7.96 5.61
CA THR A 105 12.40 8.44 5.34
C THR A 105 12.52 9.96 5.38
N LYS A 106 11.62 10.66 4.69
CA LYS A 106 11.59 12.13 4.57
C LYS A 106 10.59 12.78 5.53
N SER A 107 9.87 11.99 6.32
CA SER A 107 8.96 12.52 7.32
C SER A 107 9.76 13.27 8.39
N THR A 108 9.35 14.51 8.66
CA THR A 108 9.94 15.33 9.73
C THR A 108 9.35 15.05 11.10
N ASN A 109 8.44 14.07 11.21
CA ASN A 109 7.89 13.64 12.48
C ASN A 109 8.99 12.97 13.33
N ARG A 110 9.46 13.70 14.35
CA ARG A 110 10.55 13.26 15.23
C ARG A 110 10.15 12.11 16.14
N GLU A 111 8.85 11.91 16.38
CA GLU A 111 8.35 10.87 17.29
C GLU A 111 8.43 9.46 16.68
N LEU A 112 8.64 9.35 15.35
CA LEU A 112 8.67 8.06 14.66
C LEU A 112 9.75 7.10 15.16
N ARG A 113 10.79 7.62 15.81
CA ARG A 113 11.93 6.85 16.32
C ARG A 113 11.96 6.78 17.85
N HIS A 114 10.93 7.28 18.53
CA HIS A 114 10.82 7.16 19.99
C HIS A 114 10.57 5.71 20.37
N HIS A 115 11.48 5.10 21.13
CA HIS A 115 11.35 3.71 21.57
C HIS A 115 10.09 3.45 22.41
N LEU A 116 9.70 4.40 23.24
CA LEU A 116 8.49 4.30 24.07
C LEU A 116 7.28 4.74 23.26
N TYR A 117 6.14 4.06 23.44
CA TYR A 117 4.84 4.50 22.95
C TYR A 117 4.33 5.71 23.73
#